data_AF-A0A1V5ZNZ3-F1
#
_entry.id   AF-A0A1V5ZNZ3-F1
#
_cell.length_a   1.000
_cell.length_b   1.000
_cell.length_c   1.000
_cell.angle_alpha   90.00
_cell.angle_beta   90.00
_cell.angle_gamma   90.00
#
_symmetry.space_group_name_H-M   'P 1'
#
loop_
_entity.id
_entity.type
_entity.pdbx_description
1 polymer ?
#
loop_
_entity_poly.entity_id
_entity_poly.type
_entity_poly.pdbx_seq_one_letter_code
_entity_poly.pdbx_strand_id
1 'polypeptide(L)'
;MDLADVDRLRAIKSFPSLVKYLREELDWPVESDDFDELTYDYNPMELGLDAKAAVKIKEIKQLRPLTTNQPFGIFFINFDPKRLPVVVLRRILGALVLKKRASAGKAQQAAWALNNLLFISSYGEAQERAISFAYFREDECEPSDLPTLQVLGWDGRDTVLHLDHAHQTLKQKLQWPPDEQDSDAWRRQWASAFTVRHREVITTSQALANRLAELARDIRNRVNAVLEVEAKDGPVRKLHAAFKEALIHDLSEDDFADMYAQTVAYGLLSARASRPAGLVADNILDMVPVTSPFPLP
;
A
#
# COMPACT_ATOMS: atom_id res chain seq x y z
N MET A 1 4.54 7.17 -18.53
CA MET A 1 4.08 5.83 -18.95
C MET A 1 3.04 6.00 -20.04
N ASP A 2 2.97 5.08 -21.00
CA ASP A 2 1.91 5.13 -22.02
C ASP A 2 0.58 4.64 -21.40
N LEU A 3 -0.56 5.10 -21.91
CA LEU A 3 -1.89 4.68 -21.43
C LEU A 3 -2.05 3.15 -21.49
N ALA A 4 -1.39 2.52 -22.46
CA ALA A 4 -1.37 1.08 -22.64
C ALA A 4 -0.81 0.31 -21.43
N ASP A 5 0.23 0.83 -20.78
CA ASP A 5 0.83 0.12 -19.64
C ASP A 5 -0.07 0.22 -18.39
N VAL A 6 -0.78 1.35 -18.23
CA VAL A 6 -1.72 1.57 -17.12
C VAL A 6 -2.93 0.64 -17.27
N ASP A 7 -3.43 0.49 -18.49
CA ASP A 7 -4.53 -0.44 -18.79
C ASP A 7 -4.09 -1.90 -18.61
N ARG A 8 -2.83 -2.24 -18.94
CA ARG A 8 -2.25 -3.56 -18.62
C ARG A 8 -2.26 -3.81 -17.12
N LEU A 9 -1.79 -2.85 -16.30
CA LEU A 9 -1.77 -3.02 -14.85
C LEU A 9 -3.18 -3.24 -14.26
N ARG A 10 -4.16 -2.48 -14.76
CA ARG A 10 -5.59 -2.64 -14.39
C ARG A 10 -6.19 -3.97 -14.81
N ALA A 11 -5.69 -4.56 -15.89
CA ALA A 11 -6.13 -5.86 -16.37
C ALA A 11 -5.62 -7.02 -15.50
N ILE A 12 -4.57 -6.80 -14.69
CA ILE A 12 -4.03 -7.82 -13.79
C ILE A 12 -4.98 -8.04 -12.61
N LYS A 13 -5.80 -9.08 -12.71
CA LYS A 13 -6.80 -9.45 -11.69
C LYS A 13 -6.63 -10.87 -11.17
N SER A 14 -5.80 -11.68 -11.82
CA SER A 14 -5.60 -13.11 -11.50
C SER A 14 -4.11 -13.45 -11.40
N PHE A 15 -3.77 -14.55 -10.72
CA PHE A 15 -2.38 -15.00 -10.64
C PHE A 15 -1.75 -15.30 -11.99
N PRO A 16 -2.44 -15.95 -12.97
CA PRO A 16 -1.87 -16.13 -14.30
C PRO A 16 -1.52 -14.80 -14.99
N SER A 17 -2.40 -13.79 -14.90
CA SER A 17 -2.12 -12.46 -15.46
C SER A 17 -0.96 -11.76 -14.75
N LEU A 18 -0.81 -12.01 -13.45
CA LEU A 18 0.28 -11.45 -12.66
C LEU A 18 1.61 -12.12 -12.99
N VAL A 19 1.66 -13.45 -13.13
CA VAL A 19 2.87 -14.18 -13.51
C VAL A 19 3.37 -13.72 -14.88
N LYS A 20 2.46 -13.52 -15.83
CA LYS A 20 2.80 -12.94 -17.14
C LYS A 20 3.45 -11.56 -16.99
N TYR A 21 2.89 -10.70 -16.16
CA TYR A 21 3.46 -9.38 -15.86
C TYR A 21 4.84 -9.47 -15.19
N LEU A 22 5.02 -10.36 -14.21
CA LEU A 22 6.32 -10.58 -13.55
C LEU A 22 7.39 -11.03 -14.57
N ARG A 23 7.03 -11.90 -15.52
CA ARG A 23 7.95 -12.35 -16.58
C ARG A 23 8.26 -11.26 -17.59
N GLU A 24 7.23 -10.64 -18.18
CA GLU A 24 7.39 -9.75 -19.34
C GLU A 24 7.88 -8.34 -18.96
N GLU A 25 7.52 -7.83 -17.79
CA GLU A 25 7.81 -6.44 -17.39
C GLU A 25 8.86 -6.31 -16.28
N LEU A 26 9.04 -7.36 -15.47
CA LEU A 26 9.98 -7.37 -14.34
C LEU A 26 11.15 -8.35 -14.52
N ASP A 27 11.23 -9.02 -15.68
CA ASP A 27 12.31 -9.96 -16.05
C ASP A 27 12.46 -11.16 -15.10
N TRP A 28 11.37 -11.61 -14.47
CA TRP A 28 11.42 -12.79 -13.60
C TRP A 28 11.65 -14.08 -14.43
N PRO A 29 12.60 -14.95 -14.04
CA PRO A 29 12.95 -16.18 -14.76
C PRO A 29 11.91 -17.27 -14.50
N VAL A 30 10.70 -17.07 -15.00
CA VAL A 30 9.59 -18.00 -14.87
C VAL A 30 9.52 -18.86 -16.14
N GLU A 31 9.86 -20.15 -16.03
CA GLU A 31 10.07 -21.03 -17.19
C GLU A 31 8.79 -21.64 -17.80
N SER A 32 7.66 -21.62 -17.08
CA SER A 32 6.38 -22.21 -17.52
C SER A 32 5.24 -21.22 -17.42
N ASP A 33 4.25 -21.30 -18.32
CA ASP A 33 2.96 -20.59 -18.21
C ASP A 33 1.96 -21.37 -17.34
N ASP A 34 2.26 -22.63 -17.02
CA ASP A 34 1.44 -23.45 -16.15
C ASP A 34 1.71 -23.10 -14.69
N PHE A 35 0.72 -22.45 -14.09
CA PHE A 35 0.80 -21.98 -12.71
C PHE A 35 0.90 -23.11 -11.68
N ASP A 36 0.33 -24.28 -11.96
CA ASP A 36 0.38 -25.41 -11.03
C ASP A 36 1.77 -26.09 -11.05
N GLU A 37 2.50 -25.98 -12.15
CA GLU A 37 3.90 -26.42 -12.25
C GLU A 37 4.87 -25.49 -11.49
N LEU A 38 4.54 -24.20 -11.44
CA LEU A 38 5.36 -23.17 -10.80
C LEU A 38 5.17 -23.05 -9.30
N THR A 39 4.17 -23.71 -8.72
CA THR A 39 3.79 -23.50 -7.33
C THR A 39 3.74 -24.78 -6.50
N TYR A 40 3.74 -24.59 -5.18
CA TYR A 40 3.36 -25.59 -4.19
C TYR A 40 2.09 -25.13 -3.48
N ASP A 41 1.09 -25.99 -3.42
CA ASP A 41 -0.15 -25.73 -2.69
C ASP A 41 0.06 -25.87 -1.18
N TYR A 42 -0.49 -24.92 -0.43
CA TYR A 42 -0.51 -24.96 1.03
C TYR A 42 -1.94 -25.09 1.53
N ASN A 43 -2.14 -26.01 2.48
CA ASN A 43 -3.41 -26.08 3.19
C ASN A 43 -3.46 -25.00 4.29
N PRO A 44 -4.52 -24.18 4.37
CA PRO A 44 -4.70 -23.21 5.47
C PRO A 44 -4.51 -23.81 6.87
N MET A 45 -4.92 -25.07 7.08
CA MET A 45 -4.79 -25.77 8.36
C MET A 45 -3.32 -26.06 8.73
N GLU A 46 -2.46 -26.34 7.75
CA GLU A 46 -1.03 -26.58 7.96
C GLU A 46 -0.31 -25.29 8.41
N LEU A 47 -0.84 -24.14 7.98
CA LEU A 47 -0.37 -22.80 8.39
C LEU A 47 -0.98 -22.34 9.72
N GLY A 48 -1.63 -23.24 10.46
CA GLY A 48 -2.18 -22.96 11.79
C GLY A 48 -3.39 -22.00 11.76
N LEU A 49 -4.09 -21.90 10.63
CA LEU A 49 -5.31 -21.11 10.52
C LEU A 49 -6.50 -21.92 11.05
N ASP A 50 -7.33 -21.27 11.87
CA ASP A 50 -8.60 -21.87 12.31
C ASP A 50 -9.61 -21.94 11.16
N ALA A 51 -10.65 -22.76 11.31
CA ALA A 51 -11.68 -22.94 10.28
C ALA A 51 -12.34 -21.61 9.87
N LYS A 52 -12.45 -20.63 10.76
CA LYS A 52 -13.04 -19.31 10.46
C LYS A 52 -12.12 -18.44 9.59
N ALA A 53 -10.81 -18.53 9.80
CA ALA A 53 -9.80 -17.83 9.00
C ALA A 53 -9.58 -18.52 7.65
N ALA A 54 -9.58 -19.86 7.62
CA ALA A 54 -9.42 -20.66 6.41
C ALA A 54 -10.51 -20.38 5.37
N VAL A 55 -11.77 -20.18 5.80
CA VAL A 55 -12.89 -19.83 4.90
C VAL A 55 -12.65 -18.52 4.13
N LYS A 56 -11.78 -17.62 4.62
CA LYS A 56 -11.47 -16.36 3.94
C LYS A 56 -10.46 -16.52 2.81
N ILE A 57 -9.89 -17.71 2.63
CA ILE A 57 -8.82 -17.99 1.68
C ILE A 57 -9.31 -19.01 0.67
N LYS A 58 -9.18 -18.70 -0.61
CA LYS A 58 -9.49 -19.61 -1.71
C LYS A 58 -8.34 -20.57 -1.96
N GLU A 59 -7.11 -20.04 -1.98
CA GLU A 59 -5.89 -20.80 -2.24
C GLU A 59 -4.68 -20.06 -1.65
N ILE A 60 -3.69 -20.84 -1.23
CA ILE A 60 -2.36 -20.37 -0.80
C ILE A 60 -1.36 -21.18 -1.60
N LYS A 61 -0.53 -20.49 -2.37
CA LYS A 61 0.45 -21.11 -3.25
C LYS A 61 1.80 -20.47 -3.01
N GLN A 62 2.83 -21.27 -2.81
CA GLN A 62 4.21 -20.79 -2.76
C GLN A 62 4.83 -20.94 -4.14
N LEU A 63 5.46 -19.90 -4.67
CA LEU A 63 6.26 -20.03 -5.89
C LEU A 63 7.48 -20.92 -5.61
N ARG A 64 7.74 -21.87 -6.52
CA ARG A 64 8.96 -22.68 -6.47
C ARG A 64 10.18 -21.78 -6.57
N PRO A 65 11.29 -22.12 -5.91
CA PRO A 65 12.54 -21.38 -6.09
C PRO A 65 12.90 -21.32 -7.57
N LEU A 66 13.10 -20.11 -8.09
CA LEU A 66 13.48 -19.88 -9.48
C LEU A 66 14.99 -20.09 -9.69
N THR A 67 15.78 -20.02 -8.61
CA THR A 67 17.23 -20.27 -8.61
C THR A 67 17.62 -21.24 -7.50
N THR A 68 18.74 -21.93 -7.68
CA THR A 68 19.22 -23.00 -6.76
C THR A 68 19.49 -22.52 -5.33
N ASN A 69 19.79 -21.23 -5.14
CA ASN A 69 20.15 -20.66 -3.84
C ASN A 69 19.27 -19.46 -3.44
N GLN A 70 17.98 -19.49 -3.78
CA GLN A 70 17.05 -18.42 -3.48
C GLN A 70 16.81 -18.30 -1.95
N PRO A 71 17.25 -17.23 -1.26
CA PRO A 71 17.10 -17.13 0.19
C PRO A 71 15.73 -16.61 0.64
N PHE A 72 14.84 -16.32 -0.31
CA PHE A 72 13.53 -15.70 -0.08
C PHE A 72 12.37 -16.53 -0.66
N GLY A 73 11.23 -16.44 0.01
CA GLY A 73 10.00 -17.14 -0.36
C GLY A 73 8.94 -16.17 -0.88
N ILE A 74 8.26 -16.55 -1.95
CA ILE A 74 7.17 -15.78 -2.54
C ILE A 74 5.88 -16.58 -2.40
N PHE A 75 4.87 -15.97 -1.79
CA PHE A 75 3.59 -16.61 -1.49
C PHE A 75 2.45 -15.86 -2.17
N PHE A 76 1.73 -16.55 -3.03
CA PHE A 76 0.49 -16.10 -3.65
C PHE A 76 -0.70 -16.49 -2.78
N ILE A 77 -1.52 -15.51 -2.39
CA ILE A 77 -2.69 -15.76 -1.53
C ILE A 77 -3.94 -15.16 -2.15
N ASN A 78 -4.92 -16.01 -2.42
CA ASN A 78 -6.21 -15.59 -2.93
C ASN A 78 -7.20 -15.47 -1.78
N PHE A 79 -7.64 -14.26 -1.49
CA PHE A 79 -8.63 -13.99 -0.46
C PHE A 79 -10.02 -13.84 -1.05
N ASP A 80 -11.03 -14.35 -0.34
CA ASP A 80 -12.43 -14.12 -0.65
C ASP A 80 -12.95 -12.73 -0.20
N PRO A 81 -12.56 -12.19 0.98
CA PRO A 81 -13.03 -10.89 1.44
C PRO A 81 -12.71 -9.72 0.49
N LYS A 82 -13.54 -8.67 0.56
CA LYS A 82 -13.33 -7.41 -0.18
C LYS A 82 -12.10 -6.62 0.24
N ARG A 83 -11.52 -6.90 1.40
CA ARG A 83 -10.37 -6.17 1.97
C ARG A 83 -9.29 -7.16 2.40
N LEU A 84 -8.03 -6.74 2.28
CA LEU A 84 -6.86 -7.52 2.70
C LEU A 84 -6.96 -7.96 4.18
N PRO A 85 -7.04 -9.27 4.47
CA PRO A 85 -7.14 -9.77 5.84
C PRO A 85 -5.77 -9.79 6.57
N VAL A 86 -5.32 -8.64 7.05
CA VAL A 86 -4.01 -8.46 7.70
C VAL A 86 -3.76 -9.45 8.84
N VAL A 87 -4.77 -9.74 9.66
CA VAL A 87 -4.65 -10.70 10.77
C VAL A 87 -4.34 -12.11 10.26
N VAL A 88 -4.91 -12.50 9.11
CA VAL A 88 -4.66 -13.81 8.49
C VAL A 88 -3.25 -13.85 7.92
N LEU A 89 -2.82 -12.79 7.21
CA LEU A 89 -1.44 -12.67 6.72
C LEU A 89 -0.42 -12.77 7.85
N ARG A 90 -0.66 -12.10 8.98
CA ARG A 90 0.20 -12.16 10.17
C ARG A 90 0.27 -13.57 10.76
N ARG A 91 -0.84 -14.32 10.76
CA ARG A 91 -0.84 -15.72 11.19
C ARG A 91 -0.05 -16.61 10.24
N ILE A 92 -0.21 -16.44 8.93
CA ILE A 92 0.57 -17.16 7.90
C ILE A 92 2.07 -16.86 8.10
N LEU A 93 2.45 -15.59 8.24
CA LEU A 93 3.83 -15.20 8.55
C LEU A 93 4.35 -15.92 9.80
N GLY A 94 3.58 -15.92 10.89
CA GLY A 94 3.97 -16.56 12.14
C GLY A 94 4.11 -18.08 12.08
N ALA A 95 3.51 -18.73 11.08
CA ALA A 95 3.68 -20.16 10.80
C ALA A 95 4.90 -20.45 9.91
N LEU A 96 5.25 -19.52 9.01
CA LEU A 96 6.35 -19.66 8.06
C LEU A 96 7.72 -19.23 8.62
N VAL A 97 7.72 -18.29 9.58
CA VAL A 97 8.94 -17.80 10.23
C VAL A 97 9.25 -18.63 11.47
N LEU A 98 10.50 -19.10 11.60
CA LEU A 98 10.92 -19.84 12.80
C LEU A 98 10.70 -19.03 14.07
N LYS A 99 9.92 -19.57 15.01
CA LYS A 99 10.00 -19.15 16.41
C LYS A 99 11.31 -19.70 16.98
N LYS A 100 12.21 -18.83 17.44
CA LYS A 100 13.52 -19.12 18.06
C LYS A 100 13.48 -20.05 19.30
N ARG A 101 12.34 -20.70 19.61
CA ARG A 101 12.14 -21.68 20.69
C ARG A 101 11.06 -22.70 20.29
N ALA A 102 11.39 -23.76 19.55
CA ALA A 102 10.74 -25.08 19.66
C ALA A 102 11.34 -26.13 18.70
N SER A 103 12.04 -27.08 19.31
CA SER A 103 12.17 -28.51 18.97
C SER A 103 12.62 -28.97 17.57
N ALA A 104 13.70 -29.74 17.60
CA ALA A 104 14.40 -30.49 16.56
C ALA A 104 13.57 -31.56 15.78
N GLY A 105 12.31 -31.31 15.42
CA GLY A 105 11.40 -32.33 14.87
C GLY A 105 10.79 -32.09 13.49
N LYS A 106 11.01 -30.94 12.84
CA LYS A 106 10.43 -30.63 11.50
C LYS A 106 11.49 -30.14 10.52
N ALA A 107 12.43 -31.03 10.18
CA ALA A 107 13.59 -30.71 9.36
C ALA A 107 13.33 -30.63 7.83
N GLN A 108 12.10 -30.35 7.38
CA GLN A 108 11.79 -30.32 5.93
C GLN A 108 10.93 -29.14 5.47
N GLN A 109 10.44 -28.29 6.37
CA GLN A 109 9.77 -27.05 5.99
C GLN A 109 10.79 -25.93 6.07
N ALA A 110 11.10 -25.31 4.92
CA ALA A 110 12.05 -24.21 4.83
C ALA A 110 11.66 -23.12 5.84
N ALA A 111 12.55 -22.93 6.80
CA ALA A 111 12.46 -21.96 7.86
C ALA A 111 12.85 -20.58 7.31
N TRP A 112 11.87 -19.75 6.94
CA TRP A 112 12.16 -18.46 6.34
C TRP A 112 12.58 -17.42 7.38
N ALA A 113 13.51 -16.55 7.01
CA ALA A 113 13.74 -15.30 7.73
C ALA A 113 12.61 -14.32 7.39
N LEU A 114 12.18 -13.52 8.37
CA LEU A 114 11.04 -12.62 8.22
C LEU A 114 11.21 -11.63 7.04
N ASN A 115 12.39 -11.04 6.93
CA ASN A 115 12.75 -10.08 5.89
C ASN A 115 12.98 -10.72 4.51
N ASN A 116 12.73 -12.03 4.38
CA ASN A 116 12.93 -12.79 3.15
C ASN A 116 11.60 -13.34 2.61
N LEU A 117 10.46 -12.77 3.05
CA LEU A 117 9.14 -13.21 2.62
C LEU A 117 8.41 -12.10 1.88
N LEU A 118 7.93 -12.42 0.69
CA LEU A 118 7.04 -11.57 -0.10
C LEU A 118 5.68 -12.25 -0.25
N PHE A 119 4.63 -11.57 0.18
CA PHE A 119 3.26 -12.03 0.01
C PHE A 119 2.59 -11.25 -1.10
N ILE A 120 2.12 -11.93 -2.14
CA ILE A 120 1.34 -11.33 -3.21
C ILE A 120 -0.10 -11.80 -3.06
N SER A 121 -0.96 -10.87 -2.66
CA SER A 121 -2.35 -11.16 -2.34
C SER A 121 -3.27 -10.63 -3.42
N SER A 122 -4.28 -11.42 -3.77
CA SER A 122 -5.39 -11.02 -4.61
C SER A 122 -6.68 -11.07 -3.79
N TYR A 123 -7.47 -10.00 -3.80
CA TYR A 123 -8.70 -9.89 -3.00
C TYR A 123 -9.70 -8.95 -3.67
N GLY A 124 -10.96 -8.97 -3.24
CA GLY A 124 -12.02 -8.18 -3.89
C GLY A 124 -12.89 -8.95 -4.89
N GLU A 125 -13.96 -8.30 -5.32
CA GLU A 125 -14.92 -8.85 -6.28
C GLU A 125 -14.38 -8.79 -7.71
N ALA A 126 -14.90 -9.60 -8.63
CA ALA A 126 -14.32 -9.81 -9.96
C ALA A 126 -14.00 -8.53 -10.75
N GLN A 127 -14.82 -7.48 -10.64
CA GLN A 127 -14.58 -6.21 -11.34
C GLN A 127 -13.63 -5.27 -10.58
N GLU A 128 -13.65 -5.31 -9.24
CA GLU A 128 -12.88 -4.43 -8.33
C GLU A 128 -11.70 -5.18 -7.66
N ARG A 129 -11.19 -6.21 -8.34
CA ARG A 129 -10.17 -7.08 -7.79
C ARG A 129 -8.86 -6.29 -7.63
N ALA A 130 -8.29 -6.37 -6.43
CA ALA A 130 -7.06 -5.71 -6.06
C ALA A 130 -5.90 -6.70 -6.02
N ILE A 131 -4.72 -6.21 -6.36
CA ILE A 131 -3.44 -6.91 -6.21
C ILE A 131 -2.59 -6.13 -5.22
N SER A 132 -2.02 -6.83 -4.24
CA SER A 132 -1.12 -6.22 -3.27
C SER A 132 0.10 -7.07 -3.01
N PHE A 133 1.27 -6.44 -3.07
CA PHE A 133 2.53 -6.94 -2.61
C PHE A 133 2.72 -6.50 -1.16
N ALA A 134 3.02 -7.45 -0.29
CA ALA A 134 3.13 -7.29 1.14
C ALA A 134 4.49 -7.78 1.62
N TYR A 135 5.19 -6.90 2.33
CA TYR A 135 6.50 -7.16 2.93
C TYR A 135 6.42 -6.86 4.43
N PHE A 136 7.01 -7.73 5.25
CA PHE A 136 7.10 -7.50 6.68
C PHE A 136 8.52 -7.04 7.02
N ARG A 137 8.61 -6.00 7.86
CA ARG A 137 9.86 -5.46 8.37
C ARG A 137 9.88 -5.55 9.89
N GLU A 138 10.97 -6.03 10.47
CA GLU A 138 11.22 -5.86 11.90
C GLU A 138 11.47 -4.37 12.21
N ASP A 139 10.89 -3.87 13.30
CA ASP A 139 11.21 -2.51 13.73
C ASP A 139 12.59 -2.52 14.41
N GLU A 140 13.55 -1.84 13.79
CA GLU A 140 14.93 -1.75 14.30
C GLU A 140 15.02 -0.92 15.60
N CYS A 141 14.04 -0.04 15.84
CA CYS A 141 14.02 0.84 17.01
C CYS A 141 13.42 0.16 18.25
N GLU A 142 12.46 -0.75 18.09
CA GLU A 142 11.85 -1.54 19.17
C GLU A 142 11.76 -3.03 18.78
N PRO A 143 12.84 -3.81 18.94
CA PRO A 143 12.91 -5.22 18.50
C PRO A 143 11.98 -6.18 19.27
N SER A 144 11.17 -5.67 20.21
CA SER A 144 10.14 -6.41 20.93
C SER A 144 8.75 -6.31 20.27
N ASP A 145 8.56 -5.43 19.29
CA ASP A 145 7.23 -5.17 18.73
C ASP A 145 6.89 -6.07 17.52
N LEU A 146 5.60 -6.18 17.21
CA LEU A 146 5.12 -6.98 16.09
C LEU A 146 5.69 -6.44 14.76
N PRO A 147 6.12 -7.32 13.83
CA PRO A 147 6.66 -6.89 12.54
C PRO A 147 5.71 -5.94 11.81
N THR A 148 6.23 -4.84 11.28
CA THR A 148 5.44 -3.86 10.54
C THR A 148 5.13 -4.39 9.15
N LEU A 149 3.84 -4.45 8.79
CA LEU A 149 3.40 -4.81 7.45
C LEU A 149 3.47 -3.57 6.56
N GLN A 150 4.21 -3.63 5.47
CA GLN A 150 4.23 -2.62 4.42
C GLN A 150 3.63 -3.20 3.15
N VAL A 151 2.77 -2.43 2.46
CA VAL A 151 2.01 -2.92 1.30
C VAL A 151 2.13 -1.94 0.15
N LEU A 152 2.41 -2.47 -1.03
CA LEU A 152 2.32 -1.78 -2.32
C LEU A 152 1.27 -2.52 -3.14
N GLY A 153 0.26 -1.83 -3.67
CA GLY A 153 -0.81 -2.49 -4.40
C GLY A 153 -1.70 -1.51 -5.15
N TRP A 154 -2.57 -2.07 -5.97
CA TRP A 154 -3.55 -1.32 -6.74
C TRP A 154 -4.87 -2.08 -6.84
N ASP A 155 -5.94 -1.34 -7.13
CA ASP A 155 -7.24 -1.88 -7.49
C ASP A 155 -7.82 -1.23 -8.77
N GLY A 156 -8.96 -1.73 -9.23
CA GLY A 156 -9.61 -1.26 -10.46
C GLY A 156 -10.14 0.18 -10.43
N ARG A 157 -10.16 0.84 -9.27
CA ARG A 157 -10.62 2.22 -9.07
C ARG A 157 -9.48 3.21 -8.89
N ASP A 158 -8.23 2.73 -8.84
CA ASP A 158 -7.08 3.62 -8.65
C ASP A 158 -6.88 4.58 -9.82
N THR A 159 -6.39 5.76 -9.46
CA THR A 159 -6.07 6.83 -10.41
C THR A 159 -4.90 6.43 -11.31
N VAL A 160 -4.84 7.03 -12.50
CA VAL A 160 -3.74 6.82 -13.45
C VAL A 160 -2.38 7.14 -12.80
N LEU A 161 -2.31 8.19 -11.98
CA LEU A 161 -1.09 8.58 -11.28
C LEU A 161 -0.64 7.55 -10.25
N HIS A 162 -1.58 6.97 -9.49
CA HIS A 162 -1.25 5.91 -8.52
C HIS A 162 -0.77 4.64 -9.22
N LEU A 163 -1.42 4.27 -10.33
CA LEU A 163 -1.04 3.10 -11.13
C LEU A 163 0.33 3.27 -11.78
N ASP A 164 0.62 4.44 -12.34
CA ASP A 164 1.95 4.77 -12.87
C ASP A 164 3.01 4.71 -11.76
N HIS A 165 2.75 5.34 -10.60
CA HIS A 165 3.67 5.27 -9.47
C HIS A 165 3.92 3.83 -9.01
N ALA A 166 2.87 3.01 -8.88
CA ALA A 166 2.98 1.61 -8.50
C ALA A 166 3.80 0.81 -9.52
N HIS A 167 3.52 0.98 -10.82
CA HIS A 167 4.28 0.33 -11.88
C HIS A 167 5.75 0.72 -11.89
N GLN A 168 6.07 2.01 -11.85
CA GLN A 168 7.45 2.50 -11.81
C GLN A 168 8.19 1.96 -10.58
N THR A 169 7.50 1.93 -9.44
CA THR A 169 8.09 1.38 -8.21
C THR A 169 8.39 -0.12 -8.36
N LEU A 170 7.46 -0.90 -8.91
CA LEU A 170 7.68 -2.32 -9.19
C LEU A 170 8.82 -2.54 -10.19
N LYS A 171 8.85 -1.79 -11.29
CA LYS A 171 9.87 -1.92 -12.33
C LYS A 171 11.27 -1.55 -11.84
N GLN A 172 11.39 -0.51 -11.01
CA GLN A 172 12.68 -0.07 -10.48
C GLN A 172 13.18 -0.93 -9.31
N LYS A 173 12.26 -1.46 -8.49
CA LYS A 173 12.60 -2.05 -7.19
C LYS A 173 12.33 -3.55 -7.09
N LEU A 174 11.44 -4.09 -7.91
CA LEU A 174 11.03 -5.49 -7.88
C LEU A 174 11.44 -6.28 -9.14
N GLN A 175 12.27 -5.69 -10.01
CA GLN A 175 12.90 -6.38 -11.12
C GLN A 175 13.78 -7.52 -10.60
N TRP A 176 13.86 -8.62 -11.35
CA TRP A 176 14.78 -9.71 -11.03
C TRP A 176 16.23 -9.22 -11.07
N PRO A 177 17.10 -9.61 -10.12
CA PRO A 177 18.45 -9.08 -10.08
C PRO A 177 19.26 -9.65 -11.26
N PRO A 178 20.08 -8.82 -11.94
CA PRO A 178 20.96 -9.30 -13.01
C PRO A 178 22.09 -10.19 -12.46
N ASP A 179 22.44 -10.04 -11.18
CA ASP A 179 23.39 -10.90 -10.47
C ASP A 179 22.64 -11.75 -9.43
N GLU A 180 22.44 -13.03 -9.76
CA GLU A 180 21.73 -13.99 -8.90
C GLU A 180 22.54 -14.39 -7.66
N GLN A 181 23.83 -14.05 -7.60
CA GLN A 181 24.67 -14.35 -6.45
C GLN A 181 24.53 -13.31 -5.33
N ASP A 182 24.21 -12.05 -5.65
CA ASP A 182 23.99 -10.98 -4.66
C ASP A 182 22.52 -10.87 -4.23
N SER A 183 22.05 -11.93 -3.60
CA SER A 183 20.70 -12.00 -3.04
C SER A 183 20.43 -10.94 -1.96
N ASP A 184 21.45 -10.42 -1.28
CA ASP A 184 21.32 -9.38 -0.27
C ASP A 184 21.13 -7.99 -0.88
N ALA A 185 21.77 -7.68 -2.01
CA ALA A 185 21.47 -6.47 -2.77
C ALA A 185 20.05 -6.48 -3.29
N TRP A 186 19.60 -7.60 -3.86
CA TRP A 186 18.20 -7.73 -4.30
C TRP A 186 17.23 -7.56 -3.13
N ARG A 187 17.54 -8.18 -1.98
CA ARG A 187 16.76 -8.01 -0.74
C ARG A 187 16.68 -6.58 -0.23
N ARG A 188 17.72 -5.77 -0.43
CA ARG A 188 17.68 -4.34 -0.05
C ARG A 188 16.87 -3.54 -1.07
N GLN A 189 17.02 -3.86 -2.36
CA GLN A 189 16.33 -3.19 -3.46
C GLN A 189 14.81 -3.38 -3.36
N TRP A 190 14.32 -4.61 -3.26
CA TRP A 190 12.87 -4.85 -3.21
C TRP A 190 12.24 -4.35 -1.91
N ALA A 191 12.94 -4.39 -0.77
CA ALA A 191 12.44 -3.89 0.51
C ALA A 191 12.25 -2.37 0.47
N SER A 192 13.03 -1.66 -0.36
CA SER A 192 12.87 -0.22 -0.58
C SER A 192 11.62 0.15 -1.40
N ALA A 193 11.00 -0.81 -2.10
CA ALA A 193 9.70 -0.61 -2.76
C ALA A 193 8.57 -0.39 -1.74
N PHE A 194 8.73 -0.95 -0.54
CA PHE A 194 7.73 -0.95 0.52
C PHE A 194 8.04 0.16 1.52
N THR A 195 7.60 1.38 1.21
CA THR A 195 7.79 2.54 2.10
C THR A 195 6.58 2.79 2.99
N VAL A 196 5.38 2.45 2.50
CA VAL A 196 4.12 2.74 3.18
C VAL A 196 3.75 1.63 4.17
N ARG A 197 3.67 1.96 5.46
CA ARG A 197 3.10 1.07 6.49
C ARG A 197 1.62 0.82 6.18
N HIS A 198 1.23 -0.44 6.03
CA HIS A 198 -0.15 -0.82 5.75
C HIS A 198 -0.99 -0.66 7.01
N ARG A 199 -1.85 0.37 7.01
CA ARG A 199 -2.86 0.60 8.05
C ARG A 199 -2.28 0.40 9.46
N GLU A 200 -1.22 1.12 9.79
CA GLU A 200 -1.14 1.63 11.15
C GLU A 200 -2.36 2.55 11.30
N VAL A 201 -3.49 1.94 11.68
CA VAL A 201 -4.66 2.65 12.15
C VAL A 201 -4.11 3.42 13.33
N ILE A 202 -4.06 4.73 13.20
CA ILE A 202 -3.68 5.55 14.32
C ILE A 202 -4.66 5.22 15.46
N THR A 203 -4.17 4.50 16.47
CA THR A 203 -5.01 3.89 17.51
C THR A 203 -5.30 4.86 18.64
N THR A 204 -4.57 5.97 18.70
CA THR A 204 -4.71 6.98 19.75
C THR A 204 -5.09 8.34 19.14
N SER A 205 -5.96 9.06 19.84
CA SER A 205 -6.33 10.42 19.44
C SER A 205 -5.12 11.37 19.38
N GLN A 206 -4.10 11.13 20.22
CA GLN A 206 -2.86 11.92 20.24
C GLN A 206 -2.02 11.71 18.98
N ALA A 207 -1.79 10.46 18.57
CA ALA A 207 -1.06 10.19 17.34
C ALA A 207 -1.83 10.70 16.11
N LEU A 208 -3.17 10.72 16.17
CA LEU A 208 -4.01 11.22 15.08
C LEU A 208 -3.87 12.74 14.98
N ALA A 209 -3.95 13.44 16.12
CA ALA A 209 -3.74 14.87 16.19
C ALA A 209 -2.35 15.27 15.68
N ASN A 210 -1.30 14.55 16.11
CA ASN A 210 0.07 14.80 15.63
C ASN A 210 0.18 14.64 14.11
N ARG A 211 -0.38 13.56 13.56
CA ARG A 211 -0.31 13.32 12.11
C ARG A 211 -1.12 14.33 11.31
N LEU A 212 -2.28 14.74 11.80
CA LEU A 212 -3.08 15.81 11.17
C LEU A 212 -2.35 17.16 11.21
N ALA A 213 -1.65 17.48 12.31
CA ALA A 213 -0.86 18.69 12.43
C ALA A 213 0.33 18.71 11.46
N GLU A 214 1.02 17.58 11.29
CA GLU A 214 2.07 17.44 10.28
C GLU A 214 1.54 17.68 8.87
N LEU A 215 0.43 17.02 8.51
CA LEU A 215 -0.18 17.17 7.18
C LEU A 215 -0.67 18.59 6.94
N ALA A 216 -1.29 19.24 7.93
CA ALA A 216 -1.71 20.63 7.82
C ALA A 216 -0.50 21.56 7.59
N ARG A 217 0.59 21.35 8.33
CA ARG A 217 1.83 22.13 8.14
C ARG A 217 2.42 21.93 6.75
N ASP A 218 2.42 20.71 6.23
CA ASP A 218 2.88 20.43 4.86
C ASP A 218 2.01 21.10 3.80
N ILE A 219 0.69 21.12 3.98
CA ILE A 219 -0.24 21.83 3.09
C ILE A 219 0.03 23.33 3.13
N ARG A 220 0.16 23.94 4.31
CA ARG A 220 0.48 25.36 4.47
C ARG A 220 1.77 25.72 3.75
N ASN A 221 2.84 24.95 3.99
CA ASN A 221 4.14 25.17 3.35
C ASN A 221 4.04 25.10 1.82
N ARG A 222 3.26 24.16 1.28
CA ARG A 222 3.01 24.05 -0.17
C ARG A 222 2.20 25.20 -0.72
N VAL A 223 1.16 25.65 -0.03
CA VAL A 223 0.37 26.81 -0.44
C VAL A 223 1.23 28.07 -0.48
N ASN A 224 2.07 28.30 0.54
CA ASN A 224 3.03 29.40 0.56
C ASN A 224 4.02 29.31 -0.61
N ALA A 225 4.61 28.14 -0.84
CA ALA A 225 5.52 27.95 -1.98
C ALA A 225 4.85 28.19 -3.34
N VAL A 226 3.56 27.83 -3.49
CA VAL A 226 2.78 28.13 -4.69
C VAL A 226 2.54 29.63 -4.80
N LEU A 227 2.09 30.30 -3.74
CA LEU A 227 1.83 31.74 -3.74
C LEU A 227 3.09 32.54 -4.12
N GLU A 228 4.28 32.15 -3.66
CA GLU A 228 5.54 32.81 -4.02
C GLU A 228 5.83 32.83 -5.52
N VAL A 229 5.45 31.78 -6.25
CA VAL A 229 5.78 31.61 -7.68
C VAL A 229 4.59 31.81 -8.62
N GLU A 230 3.38 31.79 -8.09
CA GLU A 230 2.15 31.88 -8.88
C GLU A 230 1.91 33.30 -9.42
N ALA A 231 1.54 33.38 -10.70
CA ALA A 231 1.19 34.62 -11.37
C ALA A 231 0.02 35.33 -10.68
N LYS A 232 -0.08 36.66 -10.81
CA LYS A 232 -1.07 37.49 -10.09
C LYS A 232 -2.53 37.06 -10.29
N ASP A 233 -2.85 36.43 -11.41
CA ASP A 233 -4.17 35.92 -11.77
C ASP A 233 -4.30 34.39 -11.61
N GLY A 234 -3.37 33.76 -10.91
CA GLY A 234 -3.37 32.33 -10.65
C GLY A 234 -4.50 31.87 -9.73
N PRO A 235 -4.89 30.59 -9.81
CA PRO A 235 -6.00 30.03 -9.03
C PRO A 235 -5.90 30.24 -7.51
N VAL A 236 -4.72 30.08 -6.91
CA VAL A 236 -4.57 30.16 -5.44
C VAL A 236 -4.62 31.62 -4.98
N ARG A 237 -4.02 32.55 -5.72
CA ARG A 237 -4.13 34.00 -5.48
C ARG A 237 -5.55 34.52 -5.66
N LYS A 238 -6.30 34.02 -6.66
CA LYS A 238 -7.73 34.33 -6.82
C LYS A 238 -8.55 33.84 -5.64
N LEU A 239 -8.26 32.64 -5.14
CA LEU A 239 -8.90 32.10 -3.96
C LEU A 239 -8.58 32.97 -2.74
N HIS A 240 -7.31 33.30 -2.49
CA HIS A 240 -6.91 34.21 -1.42
C HIS A 240 -7.64 35.56 -1.47
N ALA A 241 -7.72 36.17 -2.66
CA ALA A 241 -8.44 37.43 -2.85
C ALA A 241 -9.94 37.29 -2.50
N ALA A 242 -10.59 36.22 -2.94
CA ALA A 242 -11.99 35.94 -2.60
C ALA A 242 -12.19 35.77 -1.08
N PHE A 243 -11.27 35.10 -0.39
CA PHE A 243 -11.31 34.96 1.08
C PHE A 243 -11.12 36.29 1.80
N LYS A 244 -10.20 37.12 1.29
CA LYS A 244 -9.94 38.44 1.85
C LYS A 244 -11.15 39.36 1.73
N GLU A 245 -11.85 39.29 0.60
CA GLU A 245 -13.06 40.08 0.34
C GLU A 245 -14.26 39.57 1.16
N ALA A 246 -14.47 38.24 1.22
CA ALA A 246 -15.64 37.65 1.84
C ALA A 246 -15.58 37.54 3.38
N LEU A 247 -14.38 37.38 3.96
CA LEU A 247 -14.24 36.95 5.35
C LEU A 247 -13.38 37.90 6.20
N ILE A 248 -12.15 38.19 5.78
CA ILE A 248 -11.18 38.96 6.59
C ILE A 248 -10.36 39.90 5.69
N HIS A 249 -10.63 41.20 5.76
CA HIS A 249 -9.98 42.20 4.91
C HIS A 249 -8.46 42.33 5.13
N ASP A 250 -7.93 41.91 6.28
CA ASP A 250 -6.50 41.96 6.62
C ASP A 250 -5.82 40.57 6.57
N LEU A 251 -6.35 39.63 5.79
CA LEU A 251 -5.79 38.28 5.66
C LEU A 251 -4.46 38.29 4.89
N SER A 252 -3.35 37.96 5.57
CA SER A 252 -2.05 37.76 4.92
C SER A 252 -2.03 36.46 4.10
N GLU A 253 -1.05 36.33 3.20
CA GLU A 253 -0.88 35.10 2.40
C GLU A 253 -0.61 33.87 3.28
N ASP A 254 0.17 34.05 4.36
CA ASP A 254 0.51 32.97 5.29
C ASP A 254 -0.67 32.60 6.21
N ASP A 255 -1.45 33.60 6.67
CA ASP A 255 -2.68 33.35 7.42
C ASP A 255 -3.73 32.62 6.57
N PHE A 256 -3.80 32.96 5.28
CA PHE A 256 -4.64 32.23 4.32
C PHE A 256 -4.17 30.78 4.15
N ALA A 257 -2.86 30.56 3.97
CA ALA A 257 -2.30 29.22 3.82
C ALA A 257 -2.55 28.34 5.06
N ASP A 258 -2.44 28.92 6.26
CA ASP A 258 -2.75 28.23 7.52
C ASP A 258 -4.23 27.88 7.63
N MET A 259 -5.12 28.83 7.37
CA MET A 259 -6.58 28.61 7.40
C MET A 259 -7.03 27.59 6.35
N TYR A 260 -6.43 27.63 5.16
CA TYR A 260 -6.66 26.65 4.09
C TYR A 260 -6.28 25.24 4.55
N ALA A 261 -5.08 25.08 5.12
CA ALA A 261 -4.60 23.80 5.61
C ALA A 261 -5.46 23.23 6.74
N GLN A 262 -5.84 24.07 7.71
CA GLN A 262 -6.74 23.69 8.80
C GLN A 262 -8.08 23.21 8.26
N THR A 263 -8.66 23.93 7.30
CA THR A 263 -9.97 23.59 6.72
C THR A 263 -9.93 22.25 6.00
N VAL A 264 -8.88 21.98 5.23
CA VAL A 264 -8.69 20.67 4.60
C VAL A 264 -8.57 19.57 5.65
N ALA A 265 -7.76 19.77 6.69
CA ALA A 265 -7.54 18.79 7.75
C ALA A 265 -8.85 18.49 8.52
N TYR A 266 -9.58 19.51 8.96
CA TYR A 266 -10.84 19.36 9.67
C TYR A 266 -11.96 18.82 8.79
N GLY A 267 -12.04 19.24 7.51
CA GLY A 267 -13.02 18.74 6.55
C GLY A 267 -12.86 17.24 6.33
N LEU A 268 -11.63 16.77 6.10
CA LEU A 268 -11.33 15.34 5.93
C LEU A 268 -11.58 14.53 7.20
N LEU A 269 -11.19 15.07 8.36
CA LEU A 269 -11.45 14.42 9.66
C LEU A 269 -12.95 14.28 9.92
N SER A 270 -13.72 15.35 9.71
CA SER A 270 -15.16 15.38 9.91
C SER A 270 -15.88 14.43 8.94
N ALA A 271 -15.47 14.40 7.68
CA ALA A 271 -15.99 13.46 6.69
C ALA A 271 -15.73 12.00 7.11
N ARG A 272 -14.53 11.71 7.65
CA ARG A 272 -14.16 10.36 8.12
C ARG A 272 -14.86 9.94 9.40
N ALA A 273 -15.15 10.88 10.29
CA ALA A 273 -15.95 10.66 11.49
C ALA A 273 -17.43 10.40 11.13
N SER A 274 -17.95 11.15 10.16
CA SER A 274 -19.34 11.05 9.72
C SER A 274 -19.63 9.79 8.90
N ARG A 275 -18.64 9.27 8.16
CA ARG A 275 -18.75 7.98 7.44
C ARG A 275 -17.51 7.10 7.62
N PRO A 276 -17.63 6.01 8.42
CA PRO A 276 -16.50 5.13 8.66
C PRO A 276 -15.98 4.33 7.45
N ALA A 277 -16.75 4.28 6.36
CA ALA A 277 -16.42 3.59 5.11
C ALA A 277 -16.93 4.40 3.90
N GLY A 278 -16.23 4.30 2.76
CA GLY A 278 -16.68 4.88 1.48
C GLY A 278 -16.23 6.32 1.20
N LEU A 279 -15.14 6.78 1.82
CA LEU A 279 -14.48 8.02 1.43
C LEU A 279 -13.71 7.83 0.12
N VAL A 280 -14.14 8.53 -0.92
CA VAL A 280 -13.50 8.61 -2.24
C VAL A 280 -13.37 10.10 -2.55
N ALA A 281 -12.28 10.51 -3.22
CA ALA A 281 -11.95 11.93 -3.44
C ALA A 281 -13.13 12.76 -3.97
N ASP A 282 -13.92 12.19 -4.88
CA ASP A 282 -15.07 12.83 -5.51
C ASP A 282 -16.23 13.10 -4.55
N ASN A 283 -16.38 12.32 -3.48
CA ASN A 283 -17.46 12.47 -2.51
C ASN A 283 -17.06 13.34 -1.29
N ILE A 284 -15.82 13.82 -1.24
CA ILE A 284 -15.32 14.61 -0.09
C ILE A 284 -16.01 15.98 -0.04
N LEU A 285 -16.27 16.57 -1.21
CA LEU A 285 -16.94 17.88 -1.34
C LEU A 285 -18.38 17.84 -0.79
N ASP A 286 -19.10 16.73 -0.99
CA ASP A 286 -20.45 16.51 -0.44
C ASP A 286 -20.46 16.32 1.09
N MET A 287 -19.30 16.11 1.69
CA MET A 287 -19.13 15.77 3.12
C MET A 287 -18.54 16.91 3.96
N VAL A 288 -18.17 18.03 3.33
CA VAL A 288 -17.78 19.23 4.06
C VAL A 288 -19.04 19.83 4.68
N PRO A 289 -19.08 20.08 6.01
CA PRO A 289 -20.26 20.66 6.64
C PRO A 289 -20.60 22.01 6.00
N VAL A 290 -21.89 22.27 5.79
CA VAL A 290 -22.43 23.54 5.23
C VAL A 290 -21.99 24.77 6.03
N THR A 291 -21.51 24.56 7.27
CA THR A 291 -20.95 25.59 8.15
C THR A 291 -19.45 25.84 7.93
N SER A 292 -18.82 25.25 6.91
CA SER A 292 -17.44 25.57 6.55
C SER A 292 -17.37 27.04 6.10
N PRO A 293 -16.42 27.84 6.62
CA PRO A 293 -16.27 29.24 6.24
C PRO A 293 -15.77 29.43 4.79
N PHE A 294 -15.60 28.34 4.04
CA PHE A 294 -15.19 28.35 2.65
C PHE A 294 -16.42 28.40 1.73
N PRO A 295 -16.53 29.39 0.83
CA PRO A 295 -17.48 29.28 -0.27
C PRO A 295 -17.00 28.13 -1.16
N LEU A 296 -17.83 27.10 -1.25
CA LEU A 296 -17.64 26.02 -2.23
C LEU A 296 -17.79 26.65 -3.64
N PRO A 297 -16.94 26.28 -4.61
CA PRO A 297 -17.11 26.70 -6.00
C PRO A 297 -18.42 26.17 -6.61
#